data_AF-A0A562KEN1-F1
#
_entry.id   AF-A0A562KEN1-F1
#
_cell.length_a   1.000
_cell.length_b   1.000
_cell.length_c   1.000
_cell.angle_alpha   90.00
_cell.angle_beta   90.00
_cell.angle_gamma   90.00
#
_symmetry.space_group_name_H-M   'P 1'
#
loop_
_entity.id
_entity.type
_entity.pdbx_description
1 polymer ?
#
loop_
_entity_poly.entity_id
_entity_poly.type
_entity_poly.pdbx_seq_one_letter_code
_entity_poly.pdbx_strand_id
1 'polypeptide(L)'
;MAERLRGRAAVAQRRRRLQAEPLCRDCKSRDIITAATVPDHIVPLTQGGSDDDNNIRCLCADCHQARTAEQFGYRRRIEVNADGWPCA
;
A
#
# COMPACT_ATOMS: atom_id res chain seq x y z
N MET A 1 -2.70 -0.54 20.33
CA MET A 1 -3.22 -0.22 18.98
C MET A 1 -2.87 1.23 18.70
N ALA A 2 -2.13 1.51 17.62
CA ALA A 2 -1.76 2.88 17.28
C ALA A 2 -3.01 3.69 16.85
N GLU A 3 -3.09 4.95 17.29
CA GLU A 3 -4.14 5.87 16.88
C GLU A 3 -3.97 6.22 15.39
N ARG A 4 -5.06 6.14 14.63
CA ARG A 4 -5.05 6.44 13.18
C ARG A 4 -5.58 7.83 12.96
N LEU A 5 -4.87 8.65 12.18
CA LEU A 5 -5.39 9.92 11.70
C LEU A 5 -6.65 9.69 10.84
N ARG A 6 -7.61 10.60 10.94
CA ARG A 6 -8.88 10.56 10.21
C ARG A 6 -9.22 11.91 9.55
N GLY A 7 -10.18 11.89 8.64
CA GLY A 7 -10.75 13.09 8.01
C GLY A 7 -9.71 13.93 7.26
N ARG A 8 -9.85 15.26 7.35
CA ARG A 8 -8.99 16.23 6.63
C ARG A 8 -7.49 16.04 6.92
N ALA A 9 -7.15 15.69 8.16
CA ALA A 9 -5.76 15.54 8.59
C ALA A 9 -5.12 14.33 7.90
N ALA A 10 -5.83 13.20 7.81
CA ALA A 10 -5.38 12.03 7.08
C ALA A 10 -5.23 12.30 5.57
N VAL A 11 -6.16 13.06 4.98
CA VAL A 11 -6.08 13.45 3.56
C VAL A 11 -4.85 14.32 3.30
N ALA A 12 -4.58 15.30 4.16
CA ALA A 12 -3.40 16.16 4.05
C ALA A 12 -2.10 15.36 4.19
N GLN A 13 -2.01 14.47 5.18
CA GLN A 13 -0.85 13.60 5.38
C GLN A 13 -0.61 12.67 4.18
N ARG A 14 -1.68 12.07 3.65
CA ARG A 14 -1.62 11.23 2.45
C ARG A 14 -1.08 12.01 1.25
N ARG A 15 -1.56 13.23 1.02
CA ARG A 15 -1.07 14.10 -0.07
C ARG A 15 0.41 14.44 0.10
N ARG A 16 0.82 14.84 1.31
CA ARG A 16 2.22 15.14 1.63
C ARG A 16 3.14 13.96 1.33
N ARG A 17 2.77 12.73 1.74
CA ARG A 17 3.56 11.51 1.52
C ARG A 17 3.73 11.20 0.04
N LEU A 18 2.64 11.25 -0.73
CA LEU A 18 2.68 11.00 -2.18
C LEU A 18 3.42 12.10 -2.96
N GLN A 19 3.42 13.35 -2.47
CA GLN A 19 4.22 14.41 -3.07
C GLN A 19 5.72 14.25 -2.79
N ALA A 20 6.08 13.79 -1.58
CA ALA A 20 7.46 13.53 -1.21
C ALA A 20 8.05 12.32 -1.95
N GLU A 21 7.24 11.29 -2.18
CA GLU A 21 7.62 10.08 -2.91
C GLU A 21 6.58 9.76 -4.00
N PRO A 22 6.67 10.44 -5.18
CA PRO A 22 5.68 10.32 -6.23
C PRO A 22 5.79 9.03 -7.06
N LEU A 23 6.89 8.29 -6.91
CA LEU A 23 7.15 7.04 -7.63
C LEU A 23 7.05 5.86 -6.67
N CYS A 24 6.54 4.74 -7.17
CA CYS A 24 6.45 3.50 -6.41
C CYS A 24 7.86 3.02 -6.04
N ARG A 25 8.12 2.88 -4.73
CA ARG A 25 9.43 2.44 -4.21
C ARG A 25 9.83 1.06 -4.73
N ASP A 26 8.88 0.13 -4.81
CA ASP A 26 9.11 -1.25 -5.27
C ASP A 26 9.29 -1.37 -6.78
N CYS A 27 8.63 -0.53 -7.57
CA CYS A 27 8.87 -0.49 -9.01
C CYS A 27 10.23 0.16 -9.30
N LYS A 28 10.55 1.23 -8.58
CA LYS A 28 11.83 1.94 -8.73
C LYS A 28 13.02 1.04 -8.42
N SER A 29 12.93 0.14 -7.43
CA SER A 29 14.00 -0.83 -7.14
C SER A 29 14.18 -1.91 -8.22
N ARG A 30 13.24 -2.01 -9.16
CA ARG A 30 13.27 -2.88 -10.34
C ARG A 30 13.53 -2.11 -11.64
N ASP A 31 13.94 -0.85 -11.54
CA ASP A 31 14.11 0.09 -12.66
C ASP A 31 12.83 0.35 -13.49
N ILE A 32 11.66 0.17 -12.86
CA ILE A 32 10.35 0.46 -13.48
C ILE A 32 9.81 1.79 -12.91
N ILE A 33 9.45 2.71 -13.80
CA ILE A 33 8.85 3.99 -13.42
C ILE A 33 7.33 3.85 -13.38
N THR A 34 6.78 3.79 -12.16
CA THR A 34 5.34 3.75 -11.92
C THR A 34 4.96 4.79 -10.88
N ALA A 35 3.86 5.52 -11.08
CA ALA A 35 3.36 6.47 -10.11
C ALA A 35 2.94 5.76 -8.80
N ALA A 36 3.31 6.34 -7.66
CA ALA A 36 2.79 5.90 -6.37
C ALA A 36 1.37 6.42 -6.18
N THR A 37 0.48 5.55 -5.73
CA THR A 37 -0.93 5.87 -5.51
C THR A 37 -1.33 5.70 -4.06
N VAL A 38 -0.61 4.89 -3.28
CA VAL A 38 -0.96 4.52 -1.91
C VAL A 38 0.28 4.57 -1.00
N PRO A 39 0.23 5.32 0.11
CA PRO A 39 1.20 5.18 1.19
C PRO A 39 0.92 3.91 2.00
N ASP A 40 1.93 3.07 2.16
CA ASP A 40 1.89 1.78 2.85
C ASP A 40 2.78 1.82 4.11
N HIS A 41 2.31 1.17 5.19
CA HIS A 41 3.11 0.98 6.39
C HIS A 41 4.08 -0.20 6.18
N ILE A 42 5.39 0.03 6.33
CA ILE A 42 6.42 -1.02 6.18
C ILE A 42 6.19 -2.12 7.22
N VAL A 43 6.03 -1.72 8.48
CA VAL A 43 5.52 -2.55 9.56
C VAL A 43 4.06 -2.16 9.80
N PRO A 44 3.08 -3.07 9.65
CA PRO A 44 1.68 -2.76 9.85
C PRO A 44 1.39 -2.26 11.27
N LEU A 45 0.45 -1.32 11.40
CA LEU A 45 0.01 -0.81 12.72
C LEU A 45 -0.53 -1.94 13.64
N THR A 46 -1.10 -2.99 13.05
CA THR A 46 -1.59 -4.18 13.76
C THR A 46 -0.48 -5.06 14.31
N GLN A 47 0.74 -4.95 13.75
CA GLN A 47 1.93 -5.68 14.18
C GLN A 47 2.88 -4.80 15.01
N GLY A 48 2.40 -3.66 15.52
CA GLY A 48 3.19 -2.74 16.35
C GLY A 48 3.95 -1.66 15.59
N GLY A 49 3.69 -1.48 14.29
CA GLY A 49 4.26 -0.37 13.52
C GLY A 49 3.70 0.99 13.93
N SER A 50 4.47 2.06 13.66
CA SER A 50 4.05 3.44 13.87
C SER A 50 3.52 4.09 12.60
N ASP A 51 2.80 5.21 12.73
CA ASP A 51 2.38 6.02 11.57
C ASP A 51 3.38 7.16 11.27
N ASP A 52 4.66 6.95 11.60
CA ASP A 52 5.73 7.90 11.29
C ASP A 52 6.17 7.77 9.84
N ASP A 53 6.65 8.86 9.24
CA ASP A 53 7.09 8.86 7.83
C ASP A 53 8.24 7.87 7.56
N ASN A 54 9.03 7.53 8.58
CA ASN A 54 10.09 6.51 8.49
C ASN A 54 9.54 5.09 8.30
N ASN A 55 8.32 4.82 8.77
CA ASN A 55 7.63 3.54 8.60
C ASN A 55 6.72 3.54 7.36
N ILE A 56 6.84 4.53 6.47
CA ILE A 56 6.01 4.65 5.27
C ILE A 56 6.84 4.45 4.01
N ARG A 57 6.24 3.76 3.04
CA ARG A 57 6.68 3.71 1.65
C ARG A 57 5.52 4.03 0.73
N CYS A 58 5.76 4.78 -0.34
CA CYS A 58 4.73 5.04 -1.34
C CYS A 58 4.80 3.99 -2.46
N LEU A 59 3.67 3.33 -2.75
CA LEU A 59 3.56 2.23 -3.69
C LEU A 59 2.44 2.47 -4.72
N CYS A 60 2.55 1.82 -5.88
CA CYS A 60 1.42 1.64 -6.79
C CYS A 60 0.40 0.63 -6.20
N ALA A 61 -0.80 0.58 -6.76
CA ALA A 61 -1.85 -0.31 -6.29
C ALA A 61 -1.43 -1.79 -6.29
N ASP A 62 -0.76 -2.26 -7.34
CA ASP A 62 -0.36 -3.66 -7.50
C ASP A 62 0.70 -4.06 -6.47
N CYS A 63 1.74 -3.24 -6.29
CA CYS A 63 2.75 -3.48 -5.28
C CYS A 63 2.15 -3.42 -3.88
N HIS A 64 1.25 -2.48 -3.60
CA HIS A 64 0.56 -2.41 -2.31
C HIS A 64 -0.23 -3.69 -2.02
N GLN A 65 -0.97 -4.23 -2.99
CA GLN A 65 -1.70 -5.50 -2.83
C GLN A 65 -0.75 -6.67 -2.57
N ALA A 66 0.36 -6.77 -3.31
CA ALA A 66 1.38 -7.79 -3.11
C ALA A 66 1.96 -7.74 -1.68
N ARG A 67 2.30 -6.54 -1.20
CA ARG A 67 2.83 -6.34 0.16
C ARG A 67 1.81 -6.64 1.24
N THR A 68 0.57 -6.26 1.04
CA THR A 68 -0.52 -6.61 1.96
C THR A 68 -0.67 -8.14 2.04
N ALA A 69 -0.59 -8.85 0.91
CA ALA A 69 -0.66 -10.30 0.89
C ALA A 69 0.53 -10.95 1.64
N GLU A 70 1.75 -10.45 1.43
CA GLU A 70 2.96 -10.89 2.13
C GLU A 70 2.86 -10.66 3.65
N GLN A 71 2.46 -9.46 4.09
CA GLN A 71 2.43 -9.07 5.50
C GLN A 71 1.40 -9.84 6.33
N PHE A 72 0.29 -10.24 5.72
CA PHE A 72 -0.84 -10.89 6.41
C PHE A 72 -1.04 -12.35 5.98
N GLY A 73 -0.18 -12.89 5.12
CA GLY A 73 -0.26 -14.27 4.64
C GLY A 73 -1.49 -14.55 3.77
N TYR A 74 -2.07 -13.53 3.12
CA TYR A 74 -3.23 -13.74 2.25
C TYR A 74 -2.82 -14.39 0.93
N ARG A 75 -3.64 -15.33 0.46
CA ARG A 75 -3.54 -15.84 -0.92
C ARG A 75 -4.23 -14.86 -1.86
N ARG A 76 -3.62 -14.59 -3.01
CA ARG A 76 -4.24 -13.79 -4.07
C ARG A 76 -5.57 -14.43 -4.45
N ARG A 77 -6.67 -13.65 -4.36
CA ARG A 77 -7.98 -14.11 -4.82
C ARG A 77 -7.96 -14.19 -6.35
N ILE A 78 -8.47 -15.28 -6.89
CA ILE A 78 -8.66 -15.42 -8.33
C ILE A 78 -9.88 -14.59 -8.72
N GLU A 79 -9.82 -13.93 -9.87
CA GLU A 79 -10.98 -13.22 -10.41
C GLU A 79 -12.03 -14.26 -10.81
N VAL A 80 -13.29 -14.03 -10.44
CA VAL A 80 -14.40 -14.93 -10.77
C VAL A 80 -15.33 -14.21 -11.74
N ASN A 81 -15.74 -14.88 -12.82
CA ASN A 81 -16.70 -14.35 -13.76
C ASN A 81 -18.13 -14.35 -13.16
N ALA A 82 -19.08 -13.77 -13.89
CA ALA A 82 -20.49 -13.73 -13.47
C ALA A 82 -21.10 -15.13 -13.28
N ASP A 83 -20.55 -16.14 -13.97
CA ASP A 83 -20.95 -17.54 -13.85
C ASP A 83 -20.32 -18.27 -12.65
N GLY A 84 -19.49 -17.58 -11.85
CA GLY A 84 -18.85 -18.12 -10.64
C GLY A 84 -17.60 -18.97 -10.89
N TRP A 85 -17.11 -19.04 -12.13
CA TRP A 85 -15.88 -19.73 -12.51
C TRP A 85 -14.67 -18.78 -12.46
N PRO A 86 -13.48 -19.28 -12.08
CA PRO A 86 -12.26 -18.51 -12.20
C PRO A 86 -12.05 -18.00 -13.64
N CYS A 87 -11.87 -16.69 -13.79
CA CYS A 87 -11.31 -16.12 -15.02
C CYS A 87 -9.89 -16.67 -15.15
N ALA A 88 -9.66 -17.50 -16.17
CA ALA A 88 -8.35 -18.07 -16.49
C ALA A 88 -7.32 -16.98 -16.82
#